data_AF-A0ABD1RJJ2-F1
#
_entry.id   AF-A0ABD1RJJ2-F1
#
_cell.length_a   1.000
_cell.length_b   1.000
_cell.length_c   1.000
_cell.angle_alpha   90.00
_cell.angle_beta   90.00
_cell.angle_gamma   90.00
#
_symmetry.space_group_name_H-M   'P 1'
#
loop_
_entity.id
_entity.type
_entity.pdbx_description
1 polymer ?
#
loop_
_entity_poly.entity_id
_entity_poly.type
_entity_poly.pdbx_seq_one_letter_code
_entity_poly.pdbx_strand_id
1 'polypeptide(L)'
;MSLQWLSLVGVIWLQSINGTNSNFPAYSSELKRILSITQTQLNNLAAASDAGKLLGWISGTAAAHFPLWIVLLIGATLGLIGYGVQFLFLTNQISSLSYWQVFLLTVLAGNSICWINTVCYTVAIKNFPLDRQIATGLSTSYIGFSAKIYTDIVDAVAPNSPSERAKLFLLLNSVVPIGVCIVAAPLARDVIVGKSRKLAGGFIFMFLITIITGIYAVTTSLGSANSKILTSFDNSYRCRPFLDPSPCHSFV
;
A
#
# COMPACT_ATOMS: atom_id res chain seq x y z
N MET A 1 -15.30 -2.99 26.16
CA MET A 1 -15.45 -1.62 25.61
C MET A 1 -14.10 -1.06 25.16
N SER A 2 -13.13 -0.75 26.04
CA SER A 2 -11.82 -0.19 25.63
C SER A 2 -11.05 -1.09 24.64
N LEU A 3 -10.95 -2.39 24.92
CA LEU A 3 -10.23 -3.33 24.05
C LEU A 3 -10.93 -3.55 22.69
N GLN A 4 -12.25 -3.41 22.60
CA GLN A 4 -12.99 -3.47 21.33
C GLN A 4 -12.64 -2.26 20.44
N TRP A 5 -12.62 -1.05 21.01
CA TRP A 5 -12.18 0.13 20.29
C TRP A 5 -10.70 0.09 19.93
N LEU A 6 -9.84 -0.43 20.83
CA LEU A 6 -8.43 -0.63 20.54
C LEU A 6 -8.23 -1.61 19.38
N SER A 7 -9.00 -2.70 19.34
CA SER A 7 -8.97 -3.65 18.21
C SER A 7 -9.39 -2.99 16.90
N LEU A 8 -10.40 -2.09 16.91
CA LEU A 8 -10.81 -1.36 15.72
C LEU A 8 -9.71 -0.40 15.25
N VAL A 9 -9.03 0.28 16.17
CA VAL A 9 -7.86 1.12 15.85
C VAL A 9 -6.74 0.27 15.24
N GLY A 10 -6.46 -0.91 15.80
CA GLY A 10 -5.50 -1.85 15.23
C GLY A 10 -5.87 -2.31 13.82
N VAL A 11 -7.15 -2.60 13.57
CA VAL A 11 -7.66 -2.93 12.24
C VAL A 11 -7.53 -1.72 11.29
N ILE A 12 -7.80 -0.50 11.75
CA ILE A 12 -7.61 0.72 10.95
C ILE A 12 -6.13 0.89 10.56
N TRP A 13 -5.19 0.66 11.48
CA TRP A 13 -3.75 0.71 11.18
C TRP A 13 -3.36 -0.31 10.12
N LEU A 14 -3.83 -1.56 10.25
CA LEU A 14 -3.60 -2.60 9.26
C LEU A 14 -4.16 -2.20 7.89
N GLN A 15 -5.42 -1.76 7.82
CA GLN A 15 -6.04 -1.34 6.56
C GLN A 15 -5.31 -0.14 5.93
N SER A 16 -4.78 0.78 6.73
CA SER A 16 -4.04 1.97 6.26
C SER A 16 -2.73 1.65 5.56
N ILE A 17 -2.16 0.46 5.76
CA ILE A 17 -0.91 0.04 5.11
C ILE A 17 -1.10 -1.10 4.11
N ASN A 18 -2.30 -1.69 4.05
CA ASN A 18 -2.60 -2.90 3.27
C ASN A 18 -2.92 -2.60 1.79
N GLY A 19 -3.09 -1.33 1.40
CA GLY A 19 -3.33 -0.93 0.01
C GLY A 19 -2.08 -0.93 -0.87
N THR A 20 -1.16 -1.89 -0.70
CA THR A 20 0.15 -1.90 -1.37
C THR A 20 0.05 -2.01 -2.90
N ASN A 21 -1.02 -2.61 -3.43
CA ASN A 21 -1.28 -2.68 -4.87
C ASN A 21 -1.52 -1.29 -5.50
N SER A 22 -2.04 -0.33 -4.73
CA SER A 22 -2.23 1.05 -5.20
C SER A 22 -0.90 1.80 -5.43
N ASN A 23 0.21 1.30 -4.87
CA ASN A 23 1.53 1.86 -5.05
C ASN A 23 2.21 1.42 -6.35
N PHE A 24 1.66 0.43 -7.08
CA PHE A 24 2.27 -0.10 -8.30
C PHE A 24 2.69 0.98 -9.31
N PRO A 25 1.86 2.01 -9.62
CA PRO A 25 2.25 3.08 -10.54
C PRO A 25 3.50 3.85 -10.12
N ALA A 26 3.84 3.89 -8.84
CA ALA A 26 4.95 4.68 -8.32
C ALA A 26 6.33 4.04 -8.56
N TYR A 27 6.40 2.72 -8.74
CA TYR A 27 7.66 2.00 -9.01
C TYR A 27 7.65 1.22 -10.35
N SER A 28 6.49 1.09 -11.00
CA SER A 28 6.33 0.28 -12.21
C SER A 28 7.20 0.73 -13.39
N SER A 29 7.42 2.05 -13.56
CA SER A 29 8.28 2.59 -14.62
C SER A 29 9.74 2.11 -14.49
N GLU A 30 10.27 2.09 -13.27
CA GLU A 30 11.64 1.63 -13.02
C GLU A 30 11.74 0.11 -13.16
N LEU A 31 10.72 -0.62 -12.68
CA LEU A 31 10.62 -2.06 -12.86
C LEU A 31 10.58 -2.45 -14.35
N LYS A 32 9.81 -1.71 -15.16
CA LYS A 32 9.74 -1.88 -16.63
C LYS A 32 11.11 -1.71 -17.27
N ARG A 33 11.84 -0.66 -16.87
CA ARG A 33 13.16 -0.32 -17.40
C ARG A 33 14.18 -1.42 -17.09
N ILE A 34 14.24 -1.88 -15.84
CA ILE A 34 15.20 -2.90 -15.40
C ILE A 34 14.90 -4.27 -16.03
N LEU A 35 13.63 -4.66 -16.11
CA LEU A 35 13.24 -5.94 -16.74
C LEU A 35 13.24 -5.90 -18.27
N SER A 36 13.38 -4.71 -18.87
CA SER A 36 13.28 -4.51 -20.32
C SER A 36 11.98 -5.08 -20.93
N ILE A 37 10.84 -4.88 -20.23
CA ILE A 37 9.54 -5.43 -20.64
C ILE A 37 8.65 -4.40 -21.34
N THR A 38 7.69 -4.91 -22.10
CA THR A 38 6.67 -4.10 -22.78
C THR A 38 5.64 -3.51 -21.80
N GLN A 39 4.89 -2.50 -22.24
CA GLN A 39 3.77 -1.96 -21.43
C GLN A 39 2.70 -3.02 -21.16
N THR A 40 2.43 -3.91 -22.12
CA THR A 40 1.46 -5.01 -21.96
C THR A 40 1.90 -5.97 -20.86
N GLN A 41 3.18 -6.35 -20.83
CA GLN A 41 3.74 -7.18 -19.75
C GLN A 41 3.69 -6.45 -18.39
N LEU A 42 3.95 -5.15 -18.35
CA LEU A 42 3.81 -4.38 -17.11
C LEU A 42 2.36 -4.33 -16.61
N ASN A 43 1.39 -4.14 -17.51
CA ASN A 43 -0.02 -4.17 -17.19
C ASN A 43 -0.45 -5.57 -16.69
N ASN A 44 0.13 -6.63 -17.27
CA ASN A 44 -0.08 -7.99 -16.79
C ASN A 44 0.46 -8.21 -15.37
N LEU A 45 1.51 -7.51 -14.94
CA LEU A 45 1.96 -7.55 -13.54
C LEU A 45 0.93 -6.89 -12.60
N ALA A 46 0.33 -5.77 -12.99
CA ALA A 46 -0.78 -5.19 -12.23
C ALA A 46 -1.95 -6.19 -12.13
N ALA A 47 -2.31 -6.83 -13.25
CA ALA A 47 -3.32 -7.89 -13.27
C ALA A 47 -2.93 -9.12 -12.44
N ALA A 48 -1.63 -9.45 -12.35
CA ALA A 48 -1.12 -10.53 -11.52
C ALA A 48 -1.39 -10.27 -10.03
N SER A 49 -1.23 -9.02 -9.57
CA SER A 49 -1.58 -8.65 -8.20
C SER A 49 -3.06 -8.87 -7.91
N ASP A 50 -3.95 -8.57 -8.87
CA ASP A 50 -5.38 -8.84 -8.70
C ASP A 50 -5.71 -10.33 -8.82
N ALA A 51 -4.99 -11.07 -9.67
CA ALA A 51 -5.09 -12.54 -9.75
C ALA A 51 -4.72 -13.21 -8.41
N GLY A 52 -3.73 -12.69 -7.69
CA GLY A 52 -3.39 -13.15 -6.34
C GLY A 52 -4.55 -13.03 -5.35
N LYS A 53 -5.43 -12.04 -5.53
CA LYS A 53 -6.61 -11.86 -4.69
C LYS A 53 -7.70 -12.91 -4.96
N LEU A 54 -7.72 -13.52 -6.15
CA LEU A 54 -8.63 -14.64 -6.45
C LEU A 54 -8.37 -15.84 -5.53
N LEU A 55 -7.13 -15.99 -5.04
CA LEU A 55 -6.75 -17.00 -4.07
C LEU A 55 -7.08 -16.60 -2.62
N GLY A 56 -7.86 -15.54 -2.41
CA GLY A 56 -8.25 -15.06 -1.08
C GLY A 56 -9.15 -16.02 -0.29
N TRP A 57 -9.77 -17.01 -0.94
CA TRP A 57 -10.50 -18.07 -0.22
C TRP A 57 -9.55 -18.89 0.69
N ILE A 58 -8.27 -19.00 0.33
CA ILE A 58 -7.25 -19.71 1.13
C ILE A 58 -7.09 -19.04 2.49
N SER A 59 -7.01 -17.70 2.54
CA SER A 59 -6.91 -16.98 3.82
C SER A 59 -8.19 -17.11 4.65
N GLY A 60 -9.36 -17.15 4.00
CA GLY A 60 -10.64 -17.45 4.64
C GLY A 60 -10.66 -18.83 5.30
N THR A 61 -10.24 -19.87 4.58
CA THR A 61 -10.11 -21.23 5.12
C THR A 61 -9.08 -21.28 6.25
N ALA A 62 -7.95 -20.60 6.12
CA ALA A 62 -6.94 -20.53 7.17
C ALA A 62 -7.49 -19.86 8.44
N ALA A 63 -8.25 -18.77 8.32
CA ALA A 63 -8.89 -18.10 9.45
C ALA A 63 -9.97 -18.93 10.16
N ALA A 64 -10.51 -19.96 9.50
CA ALA A 64 -11.43 -20.91 10.13
C ALA A 64 -10.70 -21.95 11.01
N HIS A 65 -9.44 -22.27 10.71
CA HIS A 65 -8.70 -23.36 11.37
C HIS A 65 -7.57 -22.87 12.28
N PHE A 66 -6.99 -21.70 11.99
CA PHE A 66 -5.85 -21.16 12.72
C PHE A 66 -6.23 -19.90 13.52
N PRO A 67 -5.52 -19.63 14.63
CA PRO A 67 -5.61 -18.36 15.33
C PRO A 67 -5.33 -17.17 14.40
N LEU A 68 -6.12 -16.09 14.52
CA LEU A 68 -6.04 -14.93 13.62
C LEU A 68 -4.67 -14.25 13.59
N TRP A 69 -3.93 -14.26 14.70
CA TRP A 69 -2.59 -13.72 14.74
C TRP A 69 -1.61 -14.51 13.86
N ILE A 70 -1.77 -15.83 13.74
CA ILE A 70 -0.96 -16.66 12.83
C ILE A 70 -1.31 -16.33 11.38
N VAL A 71 -2.60 -16.25 11.07
CA VAL A 71 -3.10 -15.87 9.73
C VAL A 71 -2.58 -14.49 9.33
N LEU A 72 -2.54 -13.54 10.27
CA LEU A 72 -2.00 -12.20 10.05
C LEU A 72 -0.51 -12.26 9.71
N LEU A 73 0.27 -13.02 10.47
CA LEU A 73 1.70 -13.18 10.24
C LEU A 73 2.00 -13.90 8.92
N ILE A 74 1.21 -14.91 8.53
CA ILE A 74 1.34 -15.55 7.21
C ILE A 74 1.14 -14.51 6.11
N GLY A 75 0.06 -13.73 6.17
CA GLY A 75 -0.19 -12.66 5.22
C GLY A 75 0.98 -11.68 5.12
N ALA A 76 1.47 -11.22 6.27
CA ALA A 76 2.59 -10.32 6.35
C ALA A 76 3.89 -10.90 5.76
N THR A 77 4.17 -12.19 6.01
CA THR A 77 5.32 -12.88 5.42
C THR A 77 5.20 -13.03 3.90
N LEU A 78 4.00 -13.34 3.39
CA LEU A 78 3.77 -13.40 1.94
C LEU A 78 4.04 -12.04 1.27
N GLY A 79 3.61 -10.94 1.90
CA GLY A 79 3.86 -9.58 1.42
C GLY A 79 5.33 -9.19 1.51
N LEU A 80 5.98 -9.54 2.63
CA LEU A 80 7.41 -9.35 2.84
C LEU A 80 8.22 -10.02 1.72
N ILE A 81 7.93 -11.29 1.40
CA ILE A 81 8.61 -12.03 0.34
C ILE A 81 8.27 -11.43 -1.03
N GLY A 82 6.99 -11.21 -1.32
CA GLY A 82 6.51 -10.72 -2.61
C GLY A 82 7.15 -9.38 -3.01
N TYR A 83 7.15 -8.39 -2.11
CA TYR A 83 7.76 -7.09 -2.36
C TYR A 83 9.25 -7.04 -2.05
N GLY A 84 9.72 -7.78 -1.04
CA GLY A 84 11.12 -7.77 -0.60
C GLY A 84 12.06 -8.37 -1.63
N VAL A 85 11.67 -9.47 -2.28
CA VAL A 85 12.48 -10.05 -3.37
C VAL A 85 12.51 -9.11 -4.58
N GLN A 86 11.40 -8.44 -4.90
CA GLN A 86 11.37 -7.41 -5.95
C GLN A 86 12.28 -6.21 -5.60
N PHE A 87 12.30 -5.79 -4.33
CA PHE A 87 13.21 -4.75 -3.84
C PHE A 87 14.69 -5.16 -3.98
N LEU A 88 15.04 -6.38 -3.59
CA LEU A 88 16.41 -6.90 -3.72
C LEU A 88 16.85 -6.97 -5.18
N PHE A 89 15.94 -7.32 -6.09
CA PHE A 89 16.19 -7.24 -7.52
C PHE A 89 16.39 -5.79 -8.00
N LEU A 90 15.55 -4.84 -7.56
CA LEU A 90 15.70 -3.43 -7.92
C LEU A 90 17.00 -2.78 -7.41
N THR A 91 17.55 -3.31 -6.33
CA THR A 91 18.82 -2.86 -5.73
C THR A 91 20.04 -3.61 -6.27
N ASN A 92 19.87 -4.45 -7.30
CA ASN A 92 20.91 -5.30 -7.90
C ASN A 92 21.58 -6.27 -6.90
N GLN A 93 20.91 -6.60 -5.79
CA GLN A 93 21.38 -7.62 -4.85
C GLN A 93 21.10 -9.04 -5.36
N ILE A 94 20.11 -9.20 -6.24
CA ILE A 94 19.82 -10.44 -6.96
C ILE A 94 20.09 -10.19 -8.45
N SER A 95 21.03 -10.94 -9.03
CA SER A 95 21.57 -10.67 -10.36
C SER A 95 20.60 -10.90 -11.52
N SER A 96 19.57 -11.74 -11.36
CA SER A 96 18.54 -11.94 -12.38
C SER A 96 17.22 -12.47 -11.81
N LEU A 97 16.13 -11.75 -12.10
CA LEU A 97 14.77 -12.27 -12.01
C LEU A 97 14.15 -12.29 -13.42
N SER A 98 13.63 -13.44 -13.80
CA SER A 98 12.81 -13.56 -15.01
C SER A 98 11.45 -12.89 -14.80
N TYR A 99 10.82 -12.48 -15.90
CA TYR A 99 9.47 -11.93 -15.88
C TYR A 99 8.46 -12.82 -15.14
N TRP A 100 8.53 -14.14 -15.32
CA TRP A 100 7.64 -15.09 -14.66
C TRP A 100 7.82 -15.13 -13.14
N GLN A 101 9.06 -14.99 -12.64
CA GLN A 101 9.31 -14.90 -11.21
C GLN A 101 8.72 -13.60 -10.64
N VAL A 102 8.90 -12.46 -11.32
CA VAL A 102 8.29 -11.18 -10.91
C VAL A 102 6.76 -11.27 -10.96
N PHE A 103 6.19 -11.94 -11.96
CA PHE A 103 4.76 -12.20 -12.04
C PHE A 103 4.27 -12.98 -10.81
N LEU A 104 4.92 -14.11 -10.48
CA LEU A 104 4.55 -14.91 -9.30
C LEU A 104 4.73 -14.16 -7.98
N LEU A 105 5.80 -13.38 -7.84
CA LEU A 105 6.00 -12.49 -6.67
C LEU A 105 4.89 -11.44 -6.56
N THR A 106 4.39 -10.96 -7.68
CA THR A 106 3.28 -9.99 -7.72
C THR A 106 1.94 -10.65 -7.38
N VAL A 107 1.70 -11.90 -7.83
CA VAL A 107 0.57 -12.72 -7.36
C VAL A 107 0.65 -12.94 -5.85
N LEU A 108 1.83 -13.27 -5.32
CA LEU A 108 2.07 -13.50 -3.89
C LEU A 108 1.78 -12.23 -3.07
N ALA A 109 2.29 -11.09 -3.53
CA ALA A 109 2.04 -9.79 -2.93
C ALA A 109 0.56 -9.35 -3.01
N GLY A 110 -0.13 -9.73 -4.09
CA GLY A 110 -1.57 -9.56 -4.19
C GLY A 110 -2.33 -10.41 -3.19
N ASN A 111 -1.90 -11.67 -3.00
CA ASN A 111 -2.53 -12.59 -2.07
C ASN A 111 -2.35 -12.14 -0.61
N SER A 112 -1.19 -11.60 -0.22
CA SER A 112 -0.97 -11.11 1.15
C SER A 112 -2.02 -10.10 1.61
N ILE A 113 -2.50 -9.25 0.69
CA ILE A 113 -3.57 -8.27 0.96
C ILE A 113 -4.83 -8.97 1.46
N CYS A 114 -5.19 -10.11 0.85
CA CYS A 114 -6.35 -10.91 1.25
C CYS A 114 -6.19 -11.49 2.65
N TRP A 115 -5.00 -11.99 3.02
CA TRP A 115 -4.75 -12.52 4.36
C TRP A 115 -4.95 -11.48 5.45
N ILE A 116 -4.37 -10.29 5.25
CA ILE A 116 -4.53 -9.17 6.20
C ILE A 116 -6.00 -8.72 6.25
N ASN A 117 -6.67 -8.58 5.10
CA ASN A 117 -8.09 -8.23 5.04
C ASN A 117 -8.97 -9.26 5.76
N THR A 118 -8.72 -10.56 5.60
CA THR A 118 -9.48 -11.61 6.27
C THR A 118 -9.41 -11.45 7.79
N VAL A 119 -8.23 -11.19 8.34
CA VAL A 119 -8.06 -10.96 9.78
C VAL A 119 -8.79 -9.69 10.20
N CYS A 120 -8.58 -8.58 9.50
CA CYS A 120 -9.24 -7.30 9.75
C CYS A 120 -10.77 -7.44 9.81
N TYR A 121 -11.36 -8.10 8.81
CA TYR A 121 -12.82 -8.31 8.74
C TYR A 121 -13.30 -9.24 9.85
N THR A 122 -12.55 -10.31 10.14
CA THR A 122 -12.93 -11.25 11.20
C THR A 122 -12.91 -10.58 12.57
N VAL A 123 -11.90 -9.76 12.87
CA VAL A 123 -11.80 -8.98 14.11
C VAL A 123 -12.95 -7.98 14.20
N ALA A 124 -13.20 -7.19 13.15
CA ALA A 124 -14.28 -6.19 13.14
C ALA A 124 -15.67 -6.82 13.33
N ILE A 125 -15.96 -7.92 12.62
CA ILE A 125 -17.25 -8.61 12.70
C ILE A 125 -17.48 -9.21 14.08
N LYS A 126 -16.46 -9.87 14.66
CA LYS A 126 -16.60 -10.54 15.96
C LYS A 126 -16.64 -9.55 17.13
N ASN A 127 -15.90 -8.44 17.06
CA ASN A 127 -15.85 -7.44 18.13
C ASN A 127 -17.06 -6.48 18.13
N PHE A 128 -17.72 -6.27 16.98
CA PHE A 128 -18.87 -5.37 16.83
C PHE A 128 -20.09 -6.07 16.21
N PRO A 129 -20.73 -7.04 16.88
CA PRO A 129 -21.76 -7.87 16.25
C PRO A 129 -23.02 -7.09 15.77
N LEU A 130 -23.42 -6.01 16.45
CA LEU A 130 -24.54 -5.14 16.02
C LEU A 130 -24.15 -4.10 14.98
N ASP A 131 -22.92 -3.58 15.05
CA ASP A 131 -22.43 -2.49 14.20
C ASP A 131 -21.38 -2.99 13.17
N ARG A 132 -21.37 -4.30 12.88
CA ARG A 132 -20.31 -4.98 12.09
C ARG A 132 -20.09 -4.35 10.73
N GLN A 133 -21.17 -3.95 10.06
CA GLN A 133 -21.11 -3.32 8.74
C GLN A 133 -20.44 -1.95 8.81
N ILE A 134 -20.73 -1.18 9.86
CA ILE A 134 -20.13 0.14 10.10
C ILE A 134 -18.66 -0.03 10.43
N ALA A 135 -18.31 -0.96 11.33
CA ALA A 135 -16.92 -1.23 11.70
C ALA A 135 -16.08 -1.68 10.49
N THR A 136 -16.56 -2.65 9.71
CA THR A 136 -15.85 -3.13 8.52
C THR A 136 -15.77 -2.07 7.43
N GLY A 137 -16.84 -1.31 7.20
CA GLY A 137 -16.87 -0.26 6.18
C GLY A 137 -15.92 0.88 6.52
N LEU A 138 -15.97 1.35 7.78
CA LEU A 138 -15.09 2.38 8.30
C LEU A 138 -13.63 1.96 8.15
N SER A 139 -13.25 0.77 8.64
CA SER A 139 -11.86 0.32 8.55
C SER A 139 -11.40 0.12 7.10
N THR A 140 -12.26 -0.40 6.23
CA THR A 140 -11.90 -0.65 4.82
C THR A 140 -11.68 0.65 4.05
N SER A 141 -12.36 1.73 4.43
CA SER A 141 -12.13 3.04 3.80
C SER A 141 -10.68 3.52 3.95
N TYR A 142 -9.98 3.11 5.02
CA TYR A 142 -8.59 3.47 5.25
C TYR A 142 -7.60 2.82 4.28
N ILE A 143 -7.97 1.76 3.56
CA ILE A 143 -7.15 1.25 2.45
C ILE A 143 -6.90 2.36 1.42
N GLY A 144 -7.89 3.23 1.17
CA GLY A 144 -7.76 4.34 0.24
C GLY A 144 -6.69 5.36 0.62
N PHE A 145 -6.32 5.44 1.91
CA PHE A 145 -5.23 6.31 2.37
C PHE A 145 -3.85 5.71 2.18
N SER A 146 -3.73 4.40 1.91
CA SER A 146 -2.44 3.71 1.84
C SER A 146 -1.49 4.40 0.85
N ALA A 147 -1.92 4.60 -0.40
CA ALA A 147 -1.08 5.24 -1.43
C ALA A 147 -0.53 6.60 -1.01
N LYS A 148 -1.36 7.40 -0.33
CA LYS A 148 -0.92 8.69 0.18
C LYS A 148 0.11 8.54 1.30
N ILE A 149 -0.14 7.68 2.29
CA ILE A 149 0.79 7.44 3.41
C ILE A 149 2.17 7.04 2.87
N TYR A 150 2.23 6.10 1.93
CA TYR A 150 3.50 5.69 1.32
C TYR A 150 4.15 6.83 0.52
N THR A 151 3.36 7.61 -0.22
CA THR A 151 3.87 8.76 -0.99
C THR A 151 4.46 9.84 -0.08
N ASP A 152 3.78 10.19 1.01
CA ASP A 152 4.26 11.21 1.94
C ASP A 152 5.59 10.78 2.61
N ILE A 153 5.72 9.50 2.97
CA ILE A 153 6.98 8.96 3.52
C ILE A 153 8.09 9.00 2.46
N VAL A 154 7.80 8.58 1.22
CA VAL A 154 8.79 8.57 0.14
C VAL A 154 9.22 9.99 -0.25
N ASP A 155 8.28 10.94 -0.31
CA ASP A 155 8.55 12.35 -0.61
C ASP A 155 9.45 12.98 0.47
N ALA A 156 9.26 12.61 1.74
CA ALA A 156 10.09 13.10 2.84
C ALA A 156 11.54 12.57 2.80
N VAL A 157 11.75 11.34 2.31
CA VAL A 157 13.06 10.68 2.33
C VAL A 157 13.83 10.83 1.01
N ALA A 158 13.15 10.72 -0.13
CA ALA A 158 13.75 10.68 -1.47
C ALA A 158 13.01 11.62 -2.46
N PRO A 159 13.11 12.95 -2.30
CA PRO A 159 12.37 13.90 -3.13
C PRO A 159 12.85 13.95 -4.59
N ASN A 160 14.14 13.69 -4.85
CA ASN A 160 14.78 14.12 -6.10
C ASN A 160 15.17 12.98 -7.08
N SER A 161 15.07 11.71 -6.68
CA SER A 161 15.53 10.58 -7.52
C SER A 161 14.41 9.57 -7.80
N PRO A 162 13.92 9.44 -9.05
CA PRO A 162 12.88 8.48 -9.42
C PRO A 162 13.24 7.02 -9.10
N SER A 163 14.51 6.63 -9.28
CA SER A 163 14.97 5.26 -9.03
C SER A 163 15.02 4.96 -7.53
N GLU A 164 15.48 5.89 -6.69
CA GLU A 164 15.48 5.73 -5.23
C GLU A 164 14.06 5.69 -4.68
N ARG A 165 13.14 6.49 -5.24
CA ARG A 165 11.72 6.43 -4.88
C ARG A 165 11.13 5.05 -5.17
N ALA A 166 11.39 4.49 -6.35
CA ALA A 166 10.89 3.16 -6.70
C ALA A 166 11.39 2.07 -5.74
N LYS A 167 12.68 2.10 -5.39
CA LYS A 167 13.28 1.21 -4.38
C LYS A 167 12.60 1.39 -3.02
N LEU A 168 12.40 2.63 -2.58
CA LEU A 168 11.79 2.92 -1.28
C LEU A 168 10.32 2.50 -1.23
N PHE A 169 9.55 2.68 -2.30
CA PHE A 169 8.17 2.16 -2.37
C PHE A 169 8.12 0.64 -2.20
N LEU A 170 8.98 -0.11 -2.89
CA LEU A 170 9.05 -1.56 -2.74
C LEU A 170 9.52 -1.98 -1.33
N LEU A 171 10.51 -1.28 -0.78
CA LEU A 171 10.99 -1.52 0.57
C LEU A 171 9.86 -1.30 1.59
N LEU A 172 9.18 -0.17 1.52
CA LEU A 172 8.08 0.16 2.43
C LEU A 172 6.93 -0.83 2.29
N ASN A 173 6.53 -1.20 1.07
CA ASN A 173 5.52 -2.24 0.82
C ASN A 173 5.90 -3.60 1.43
N SER A 174 7.20 -3.87 1.61
CA SER A 174 7.70 -5.09 2.24
C SER A 174 7.75 -4.96 3.77
N VAL A 175 8.38 -3.91 4.30
CA VAL A 175 8.70 -3.79 5.75
C VAL A 175 7.60 -3.19 6.60
N VAL A 176 6.79 -2.26 6.05
CA VAL A 176 5.74 -1.58 6.82
C VAL A 176 4.62 -2.57 7.17
N PRO A 177 4.08 -3.37 6.24
CA PRO A 177 3.04 -4.33 6.58
C PRO A 177 3.47 -5.35 7.64
N ILE A 178 4.69 -5.90 7.55
CA ILE A 178 5.18 -6.85 8.55
C ILE A 178 5.35 -6.20 9.93
N GLY A 179 5.89 -4.98 9.99
CA GLY A 179 6.02 -4.24 11.25
C GLY A 179 4.67 -3.98 11.91
N VAL A 180 3.70 -3.46 11.15
CA VAL A 180 2.34 -3.19 11.65
C VAL A 180 1.62 -4.49 12.04
N CYS A 181 1.79 -5.57 11.27
CA CYS A 181 1.21 -6.88 11.61
C CYS A 181 1.76 -7.45 12.92
N ILE A 182 3.08 -7.33 13.18
CA ILE A 182 3.68 -7.77 14.45
C ILE A 182 3.11 -6.98 15.62
N VAL A 183 3.02 -5.65 15.48
CA VAL A 183 2.47 -4.76 16.51
C VAL A 183 0.97 -5.02 16.75
N ALA A 184 0.21 -5.30 15.69
CA ALA A 184 -1.23 -5.54 15.77
C ALA A 184 -1.61 -7.00 16.12
N ALA A 185 -0.66 -7.94 16.05
CA ALA A 185 -0.90 -9.36 16.31
C ALA A 185 -1.54 -9.65 17.69
N PRO A 186 -1.16 -8.97 18.80
CA PRO A 186 -1.84 -9.14 20.09
C PRO A 186 -3.33 -8.76 20.04
N LEU A 187 -3.68 -7.70 19.30
CA LEU A 187 -5.07 -7.25 19.16
C LEU A 187 -5.92 -8.25 18.36
N ALA A 188 -5.29 -9.06 17.50
CA ALA A 188 -5.95 -10.15 16.79
C ALA A 188 -6.12 -11.43 17.65
N ARG A 189 -5.43 -11.55 18.79
CA ARG A 189 -5.62 -12.66 19.75
C ARG A 189 -6.87 -12.48 20.59
N ASP A 190 -7.08 -11.26 21.08
CA ASP A 190 -8.13 -10.92 22.03
C ASP A 190 -9.45 -10.54 21.34
N VAL A 191 -9.99 -11.45 20.52
CA VAL A 191 -11.31 -11.25 19.92
C VAL A 191 -12.39 -11.38 21.01
N ILE A 192 -12.85 -10.25 21.53
CA ILE A 192 -13.90 -10.20 22.54
C ILE A 192 -15.27 -10.26 21.86
N VAL A 193 -15.95 -11.39 22.03
CA VAL A 193 -17.38 -11.50 21.75
C VAL A 193 -18.15 -10.72 22.82
N GLY A 194 -18.31 -9.41 22.62
CA GLY A 194 -18.93 -8.52 23.60
C GLY A 194 -20.46 -8.51 23.53
N LYS A 195 -21.13 -8.46 24.71
CA LYS A 195 -22.55 -8.07 24.80
C LYS A 195 -22.70 -6.65 24.24
N SER A 196 -23.37 -6.54 23.10
CA SER A 196 -23.38 -5.32 22.31
C SER A 196 -24.46 -4.35 22.79
N ARG A 197 -24.06 -3.10 23.07
CA ARG A 197 -24.94 -1.92 23.08
C ARG A 197 -24.75 -1.21 21.74
N LYS A 198 -25.73 -0.45 21.23
CA LYS A 198 -25.50 0.41 20.05
C LYS A 198 -24.41 1.44 20.38
N LEU A 199 -23.33 1.50 19.59
CA LEU A 199 -22.18 2.40 19.81
C LEU A 199 -22.18 3.62 18.87
N ALA A 200 -23.35 4.20 18.61
CA ALA A 200 -23.54 5.26 17.61
C ALA A 200 -22.58 6.46 17.80
N GLY A 201 -22.41 6.96 19.03
CA GLY A 201 -21.56 8.13 19.30
C GLY A 201 -20.08 7.94 18.95
N GLY A 202 -19.51 6.77 19.24
CA GLY A 202 -18.11 6.48 18.91
C GLY A 202 -17.85 6.36 17.42
N PHE A 203 -18.80 5.76 16.68
CA PHE A 203 -18.69 5.70 15.21
C PHE A 203 -18.83 7.08 14.56
N ILE A 204 -19.74 7.94 15.04
CA ILE A 204 -19.84 9.33 14.57
C ILE A 204 -18.50 10.05 14.72
N PHE A 205 -17.87 9.93 15.88
CA PHE A 205 -16.55 10.53 16.12
C PHE A 205 -15.48 10.02 15.13
N MET A 206 -15.42 8.69 14.91
CA MET A 206 -14.49 8.11 13.94
C MET A 206 -14.77 8.54 12.50
N PHE A 207 -16.04 8.68 12.11
CA PHE A 207 -16.41 9.20 10.79
C PHE A 207 -15.94 10.64 10.59
N LEU A 208 -16.09 11.49 11.60
CA LEU A 208 -15.58 12.87 11.55
C LEU A 208 -14.07 12.89 11.33
N ILE A 209 -13.31 12.08 12.07
CA ILE A 209 -11.86 11.94 11.85
C ILE A 209 -11.58 11.49 10.42
N THR A 210 -12.25 10.45 9.95
CA THR A 210 -12.05 9.90 8.59
C THR A 210 -12.32 10.93 7.52
N ILE A 211 -13.39 11.72 7.65
CA ILE A 211 -13.74 12.79 6.71
C ILE A 211 -12.68 13.89 6.72
N ILE A 212 -12.23 14.33 7.90
CA ILE A 212 -11.19 15.37 8.03
C ILE A 212 -9.88 14.89 7.40
N THR A 213 -9.45 13.66 7.70
CA THR A 213 -8.25 13.05 7.10
C THR A 213 -8.43 12.87 5.58
N GLY A 214 -9.62 12.53 5.12
CA GLY A 214 -10.03 12.47 3.72
C GLY A 214 -9.81 13.78 2.98
N ILE A 215 -10.39 14.85 3.51
CA ILE A 215 -10.27 16.19 2.94
C ILE A 215 -8.81 16.62 2.92
N TYR A 216 -8.08 16.45 4.03
CA TYR A 216 -6.65 16.76 4.11
C TYR A 216 -5.83 15.95 3.08
N ALA A 217 -6.13 14.67 2.89
CA ALA A 217 -5.45 13.82 1.92
C ALA A 217 -5.59 14.34 0.48
N VAL A 218 -6.80 14.74 0.12
CA VAL A 218 -7.14 15.24 -1.21
C VAL A 218 -6.51 16.62 -1.44
N THR A 219 -6.65 17.55 -0.49
CA THR A 219 -6.15 18.92 -0.66
C THR A 219 -4.62 18.97 -0.80
N THR A 220 -3.87 18.19 -0.01
CA THR A 220 -2.41 18.13 -0.15
C THR A 220 -1.98 17.48 -1.46
N SER A 221 -2.72 16.49 -1.96
CA SER A 221 -2.40 15.80 -3.22
C SER A 221 -2.60 16.74 -4.42
N LEU A 222 -3.70 17.51 -4.42
CA LEU A 222 -3.97 18.55 -5.41
C LEU A 222 -2.93 19.69 -5.35
N GLY A 223 -2.57 20.14 -4.15
CA GLY A 223 -1.54 21.16 -3.97
C GLY A 223 -0.17 20.71 -4.49
N SER A 224 0.24 19.48 -4.19
CA SER A 224 1.48 18.88 -4.69
C SER A 224 1.48 18.79 -6.22
N ALA A 225 0.38 18.33 -6.83
CA ALA A 225 0.25 18.27 -8.29
C ALA A 225 0.41 19.65 -8.95
N ASN A 226 -0.25 20.69 -8.41
CA ASN A 226 -0.16 22.05 -8.93
C ASN A 226 1.26 22.63 -8.82
N SER A 227 1.97 22.38 -7.71
CA SER A 227 3.35 22.83 -7.52
C SER A 227 4.34 22.17 -8.49
N LYS A 228 4.17 20.87 -8.78
CA LYS A 228 4.98 20.12 -9.76
C LYS A 228 4.75 20.61 -11.18
N ILE A 229 3.51 20.96 -11.51
CA ILE A 229 3.17 21.55 -12.81
C ILE A 229 3.83 22.92 -12.96
N LEU A 230 3.70 23.81 -11.96
CA LEU A 230 4.30 25.14 -11.99
C LEU A 230 5.84 25.11 -12.11
N THR A 231 6.51 24.23 -11.37
CA THR A 231 7.96 24.04 -11.47
C THR A 231 8.41 23.45 -12.81
N SER A 232 7.61 22.55 -13.40
CA SER A 232 7.89 22.03 -14.75
C SER A 232 7.76 23.11 -15.83
N PHE A 233 6.81 24.03 -15.69
CA PHE A 233 6.68 25.19 -16.56
C PHE A 233 7.88 26.14 -16.39
N ASP A 234 8.24 26.50 -15.16
CA ASP A 234 9.39 27.40 -14.88
C ASP A 234 10.72 26.84 -15.43
N ASN A 235 10.98 25.54 -15.25
CA ASN A 235 12.14 24.88 -15.85
C ASN A 235 12.09 24.85 -17.40
N SER A 236 10.90 24.72 -17.99
CA SER A 236 10.73 24.76 -19.45
C SER A 236 10.95 26.16 -20.03
N TYR A 237 10.65 27.22 -19.28
CA TYR A 237 10.97 28.60 -19.67
C TYR A 237 12.45 28.92 -19.46
N ARG A 238 13.09 28.37 -18.42
CA ARG A 238 14.53 28.52 -18.16
C ARG A 238 15.42 27.77 -19.17
N CYS A 239 14.88 26.77 -19.87
CA CYS A 239 15.55 26.05 -20.97
C CYS A 239 15.30 26.64 -22.37
N ARG A 240 14.76 27.85 -22.51
CA ARG A 240 14.88 28.61 -23.77
C ARG A 240 16.19 29.40 -23.74
N PRO A 241 17.17 29.12 -24.61
CA PRO A 241 18.28 30.03 -24.79
C PRO A 241 17.70 31.37 -25.25
N PHE A 242 17.94 32.42 -24.47
CA PHE A 242 17.92 33.78 -24.98
C PHE A 242 18.80 33.80 -26.25
N LEU A 243 18.28 34.43 -27.31
CA LEU A 243 18.99 34.63 -28.56
C LEU A 243 20.42 35.11 -28.32
N ASP A 244 21.39 34.26 -28.68
CA ASP A 244 22.72 34.71 -29.09
C ASP A 244 23.02 34.03 -30.44
N PRO A 245 23.17 34.79 -31.55
CA PRO A 245 23.41 34.22 -32.86
C PRO A 245 24.90 34.07 -33.10
N SER A 246 25.45 32.87 -32.93
CA SER A 246 26.71 32.50 -33.58
C SER A 246 26.79 30.99 -33.87
N PRO A 247 27.41 30.60 -35.00
CA PRO A 247 27.05 29.38 -35.70
C PRO A 247 27.73 28.14 -35.12
N CYS A 248 26.95 27.06 -34.98
CA CYS A 248 27.46 25.71 -34.79
C CYS A 248 28.44 25.37 -35.91
N HIS A 249 29.73 25.30 -35.58
CA HIS A 249 30.70 24.57 -36.38
C HIS A 249 30.65 23.09 -35.99
N SER A 250 30.30 22.26 -36.98
CA SER A 250 30.45 20.81 -37.00
C SER A 250 31.88 20.39 -36.65
N PHE A 251 32.08 19.27 -35.95
CA PHE A 251 33.09 18.25 -36.27
C PHE A 251 32.86 16.97 -35.42
N VAL A 252 32.69 15.86 -36.16
CA VAL A 252 32.97 14.41 -35.90
C VAL A 252 32.83 13.88 -34.47
#